data_AF-A0A8T5AP22-F1
#
_entry.id   AF-A0A8T5AP22-F1
#
_cell.length_a   1.000
_cell.length_b   1.000
_cell.length_c   1.000
_cell.angle_alpha   90.00
_cell.angle_beta   90.00
_cell.angle_gamma   90.00
#
_symmetry.space_group_name_H-M   'P 1'
#
loop_
_entity.id
_entity.type
_entity.pdbx_description
1 polymer ?
#
loop_
_entity_poly.entity_id
_entity_poly.type
_entity_poly.pdbx_seq_one_letter_code
_entity_poly.pdbx_strand_id
1 'polypeptide(L)' 'MISEAAAKAKELNLSVCDACYVVVAEALAANLVTADAELHEKCVGEGLAPLLKDLGEEWRIQ' A
#
# COMPACT_ATOMS: atom_id res chain seq x y z
N MET A 1 -4.54 -14.87 -4.78
CA MET A 1 -4.89 -13.44 -4.62
C MET A 1 -5.78 -13.15 -3.43
N ILE A 2 -7.07 -13.53 -3.36
CA ILE A 2 -7.90 -13.17 -2.16
C ILE A 2 -7.36 -13.81 -0.87
N SER A 3 -6.88 -15.06 -0.94
CA SER A 3 -6.24 -15.74 0.19
C SER A 3 -4.94 -15.06 0.65
N GLU A 4 -4.13 -14.58 -0.29
CA GLU A 4 -2.89 -13.85 -0.02
C GLU A 4 -3.17 -12.46 0.55
N ALA A 5 -4.15 -11.75 -0.02
CA ALA A 5 -4.61 -10.47 0.50
C ALA A 5 -5.18 -10.61 1.91
N ALA A 6 -5.92 -11.68 2.22
CA ALA A 6 -6.40 -11.94 3.57
C ALA A 6 -5.25 -12.23 4.57
N ALA A 7 -4.22 -12.96 4.14
CA ALA A 7 -3.03 -13.20 4.96
C ALA A 7 -2.26 -11.90 5.22
N LYS A 8 -1.99 -11.11 4.17
CA LYS A 8 -1.32 -9.82 4.26
C LYS A 8 -2.12 -8.80 5.07
N ALA A 9 -3.45 -8.79 4.93
CA ALA A 9 -4.35 -7.97 5.74
C ALA A 9 -4.22 -8.27 7.23
N LYS A 10 -4.13 -9.57 7.58
CA LYS A 10 -3.91 -9.98 8.97
C LYS A 10 -2.52 -9.61 9.47
N GLU A 11 -1.49 -9.81 8.66
CA GLU A 11 -0.09 -9.51 8.99
C GLU A 11 0.13 -8.02 9.26
N LEU A 12 -0.35 -7.17 8.37
CA LEU A 12 -0.16 -5.72 8.44
C LEU A 12 -1.29 -4.97 9.14
N ASN A 13 -2.29 -5.69 9.68
CA ASN A 13 -3.50 -5.11 10.26
C ASN A 13 -4.19 -4.11 9.32
N LEU A 14 -4.36 -4.51 8.06
CA LEU A 14 -5.01 -3.74 7.00
C LEU A 14 -6.44 -4.24 6.73
N SER A 15 -7.23 -3.41 6.06
CA SER A 15 -8.42 -3.93 5.40
C SER A 15 -8.02 -4.92 4.30
N VAL A 16 -8.90 -5.87 3.97
CA VAL A 16 -8.66 -6.80 2.85
C VAL A 16 -8.52 -6.02 1.53
N CYS A 17 -9.22 -4.89 1.38
CA CYS A 17 -9.13 -4.05 0.19
C CYS A 17 -7.74 -3.44 0.04
N ASP A 18 -7.16 -2.88 1.09
CA ASP A 18 -5.82 -2.28 1.02
C ASP A 18 -4.75 -3.34 0.81
N ALA A 19 -4.89 -4.49 1.48
CA ALA A 19 -4.00 -5.61 1.31
C ALA A 19 -4.00 -6.16 -0.13
N CYS A 20 -5.12 -6.07 -0.86
CA CYS A 20 -5.14 -6.41 -2.29
C CYS A 20 -4.20 -5.52 -3.10
N TYR A 21 -4.17 -4.20 -2.83
CA TYR A 21 -3.25 -3.29 -3.54
C TYR A 21 -1.79 -3.60 -3.22
N VAL A 22 -1.49 -3.92 -1.97
CA VAL A 22 -0.14 -4.33 -1.54
C VAL A 22 0.29 -5.60 -2.26
N VAL A 23 -0.53 -6.64 -2.22
CA VAL A 23 -0.23 -7.93 -2.88
C VAL A 23 -0.07 -7.77 -4.39
N VAL A 24 -0.88 -6.92 -5.04
CA VAL A 24 -0.73 -6.63 -6.47
C VAL A 24 0.58 -5.91 -6.75
N ALA A 25 0.97 -4.92 -5.95
CA ALA A 25 2.23 -4.20 -6.11
C ALA A 25 3.43 -5.13 -5.93
N GLU A 26 3.42 -6.01 -4.92
CA GLU A 26 4.44 -7.04 -4.71
C GLU A 26 4.54 -8.00 -5.89
N ALA A 27 3.40 -8.52 -6.38
CA ALA A 27 3.36 -9.45 -7.51
C ALA A 27 3.90 -8.84 -8.81
N LEU A 28 3.78 -7.52 -8.97
CA LEU A 28 4.29 -6.77 -10.11
C LEU A 28 5.73 -6.24 -9.91
N ALA A 29 6.33 -6.45 -8.73
CA ALA A 29 7.58 -5.80 -8.33
C ALA A 29 7.54 -4.27 -8.54
N ALA A 30 6.39 -3.66 -8.20
CA ALA A 30 6.11 -2.24 -8.39
C ALA A 30 5.91 -1.52 -7.05
N ASN A 31 6.11 -0.20 -7.05
CA ASN A 31 5.81 0.62 -5.88
C ASN A 31 4.31 0.95 -5.83
N LEU A 32 3.64 0.62 -4.73
CA LEU A 32 2.31 1.14 -4.45
C LEU A 32 2.44 2.61 -4.00
N VAL A 33 2.04 3.57 -4.81
CA VAL A 33 2.01 4.98 -4.34
C VAL A 33 0.64 5.25 -3.75
N THR A 34 0.58 5.79 -2.53
CA THR A 34 -0.68 6.05 -1.83
C THR A 34 -0.80 7.48 -1.30
N ALA A 35 -2.03 7.94 -1.10
CA ALA A 35 -2.35 9.15 -0.33
C ALA A 35 -2.87 8.82 1.09
N ASP A 36 -3.07 7.55 1.38
CA ASP A 36 -3.54 7.06 2.67
C ASP A 36 -2.36 6.96 3.65
N ALA A 37 -2.38 7.82 4.67
CA ALA A 37 -1.36 7.87 5.70
C ALA A 37 -1.35 6.62 6.60
N GLU A 38 -2.50 6.03 6.89
CA GLU A 38 -2.60 4.83 7.72
C GLU A 38 -2.02 3.62 6.99
N LEU A 39 -2.31 3.49 5.69
CA LEU A 39 -1.70 2.45 4.85
C LEU A 39 -0.18 2.61 4.78
N HIS A 40 0.30 3.85 4.59
CA HIS A 40 1.73 4.14 4.59
C HIS A 40 2.40 3.72 5.91
N GLU A 41 1.87 4.16 7.06
CA GLU A 41 2.44 3.84 8.38
C GLU A 41 2.54 2.33 8.63
N LYS A 42 1.56 1.56 8.16
CA LYS A 42 1.54 0.09 8.31
C LYS A 42 2.49 -0.63 7.35
N CYS A 43 2.87 0.00 6.24
CA CYS A 43 3.70 -0.60 5.19
C CYS A 43 5.13 -0.06 5.13
N VAL A 44 5.43 1.06 5.78
CA VAL A 44 6.73 1.75 5.69
C VAL A 44 7.90 0.88 6.16
N GLY A 45 7.66 0.02 7.15
CA GLY A 45 8.67 -0.93 7.67
C GLY A 45 9.10 -1.99 6.65
N GLU A 46 8.26 -2.28 5.66
CA GLU A 46 8.57 -3.22 4.56
C GLU A 46 9.09 -2.49 3.31
N GLY A 47 9.26 -1.17 3.37
CA GLY A 47 9.61 -0.35 2.20
C GLY A 47 8.49 -0.29 1.16
N LEU A 48 7.24 -0.58 1.57
CA LEU A 48 6.06 -0.59 0.72
C LEU A 48 5.21 0.67 0.96
N ALA A 49 4.39 1.01 -0.02
CA ALA A 49 3.40 2.09 0.07
C ALA A 49 3.94 3.51 0.39
N PRO A 50 4.95 4.06 -0.34
CA PRO A 50 5.36 5.45 -0.15
C PRO A 50 4.21 6.45 -0.38
N LEU A 51 4.19 7.55 0.38
CA LEU A 51 3.24 8.63 0.14
C LEU A 51 3.66 9.43 -1.08
N LEU A 52 2.68 9.89 -1.87
CA LEU A 52 2.95 10.73 -3.05
C LEU A 52 3.74 12.00 -2.68
N LYS A 53 3.41 12.62 -1.55
CA LYS A 53 4.11 13.81 -1.03
C LYS A 53 5.57 13.56 -0.69
N ASP A 54 5.93 12.33 -0.31
CA ASP A 54 7.31 11.97 0.01
C ASP A 54 8.15 11.85 -1.27
N LEU A 55 7.50 11.73 -2.43
CA LEU A 55 8.11 11.76 -3.75
C LEU A 55 8.18 13.20 -4.32
N GLY A 56 7.79 14.22 -3.55
CA GLY A 56 7.77 15.62 -3.99
C GLY A 56 6.56 16.00 -4.85
N GLU A 57 5.55 15.12 -4.93
CA GLU A 57 4.36 15.31 -5.76
C GLU A 57 3.11 15.46 -4.90
N GLU A 58 2.11 16.19 -5.41
CA GLU A 58 0.81 16.34 -4.75
C GLU A 58 -0.32 16.03 -5.73
N TRP A 59 -1.38 15.39 -5.25
CA TRP A 59 -2.58 15.13 -6.04
C TRP A 59 -3.26 16.46 -6.40
N ARG A 60 -3.09 16.89 -7.65
CA ARG A 60 -3.82 18.04 -8.20
C ARG A 60 -5.12 17.56 -8.83
N ILE A 61 -6.19 17.57 -8.05
CA ILE A 61 -7.53 17.36 -8.58
C ILE A 61 -7.96 18.70 -9.20
N GLN A 62 -8.02 18.76 -10.53
CA GLN A 62 -8.62 19.87 -11.30
C GLN A 62 -10.08 19.57 -11.62
#